data_AF-A0A7G6BQY4-F1
#
_entry.id   AF-A0A7G6BQY4-F1
#
_cell.length_a   1.000
_cell.length_b   1.000
_cell.length_c   1.000
_cell.angle_alpha   90.00
_cell.angle_beta   90.00
_cell.angle_gamma   90.00
#
_symmetry.space_group_name_H-M   'P 1'
#
loop_
_entity.id
_entity.type
_entity.pdbx_description
1 polymer ?
#
loop_
_entity_poly.entity_id
_entity_poly.type
_entity_poly.pdbx_seq_one_letter_code
_entity_poly.pdbx_strand_id
1 'polypeptide(L)'
;MWEIEFNHKLLRYIYGLTNQFTTYSLRDCGSLRNPRTIRLYESLAQFKSSGLWVTTHAWLNDRFLLPESQQKNLAELKRSFLDPALKQINEKTPLLAKYSIDDSGKFLFSIIDKQNPV
;
A
#
# COMPACT_ATOMS: atom_id res chain seq x y z
N MET A 1 0.65 -24.65 22.87
CA MET A 1 1.60 -23.52 22.78
C MET A 1 2.26 -23.63 21.42
N TRP A 2 2.27 -22.55 20.64
CA TRP A 2 2.90 -22.56 19.32
C TRP A 2 4.27 -21.91 19.44
N GLU A 3 5.29 -22.56 18.90
CA GLU A 3 6.64 -22.02 18.76
C GLU A 3 6.86 -21.65 17.29
N ILE A 4 7.32 -20.42 17.06
CA ILE A 4 7.57 -19.87 15.72
C ILE A 4 9.00 -19.35 15.71
N GLU A 5 9.80 -19.88 14.79
CA GLU A 5 11.18 -19.43 14.57
C GLU A 5 11.28 -18.71 13.22
N PHE A 6 11.92 -17.53 13.22
CA PHE A 6 12.19 -16.79 11.99
C PHE A 6 13.52 -17.22 11.40
N ASN A 7 13.57 -17.30 10.07
CA ASN A 7 14.82 -17.54 9.36
C ASN A 7 15.85 -16.45 9.70
N HIS A 8 17.07 -16.82 10.10
CA HIS A 8 18.13 -15.88 10.46
C HIS A 8 18.45 -14.84 9.36
N LYS A 9 18.32 -15.21 8.08
CA LYS A 9 18.51 -14.28 6.96
C LYS A 9 17.44 -13.18 6.89
N LEU A 10 16.28 -13.39 7.51
CA LEU A 10 15.19 -12.43 7.57
C LEU A 10 15.45 -11.34 8.62
N LEU A 11 16.18 -11.65 9.70
CA LEU A 11 16.34 -10.77 10.86
C LEU A 11 16.86 -9.37 10.49
N ARG A 12 17.79 -9.30 9.53
CA ARG A 12 18.34 -8.02 9.00
C ARG A 12 17.31 -7.08 8.36
N TYR A 13 16.13 -7.59 8.01
CA TYR A 13 15.07 -6.82 7.33
C TYR A 13 13.89 -6.50 8.24
N ILE A 14 13.83 -7.05 9.46
CA ILE A 14 12.69 -6.88 10.37
C ILE A 14 13.09 -6.38 11.76
N TYR A 15 14.39 -6.40 12.10
CA TYR A 15 14.91 -6.03 13.41
C TYR A 15 16.02 -4.99 13.31
N GLY A 16 16.04 -4.03 14.24
CA GLY A 16 17.10 -3.02 14.34
C GLY A 16 17.17 -2.04 13.18
N LEU A 17 16.06 -1.83 12.47
CA LEU A 17 16.00 -0.90 11.33
C LEU A 17 16.06 0.54 11.85
N THR A 18 17.13 1.25 11.51
CA THR A 18 17.34 2.64 11.92
C THR A 18 16.94 3.65 10.84
N ASN A 19 17.12 3.29 9.56
CA ASN A 19 16.80 4.10 8.39
C ASN A 19 16.09 3.23 7.34
N GLN A 20 15.29 3.86 6.46
CA GLN A 20 14.57 3.19 5.35
C GLN A 20 13.60 2.09 5.79
N PHE A 21 12.70 2.43 6.71
CA PHE A 21 11.62 1.56 7.15
C PHE A 21 10.27 2.25 6.95
N THR A 22 9.21 1.45 6.95
CA THR A 22 7.84 1.94 6.91
C THR A 22 7.21 1.74 8.28
N THR A 23 6.63 2.80 8.86
CA THR A 23 5.89 2.70 10.13
C THR A 23 4.42 3.03 9.93
N TYR A 24 3.59 2.12 10.40
CA TYR A 24 2.14 2.22 10.42
C TYR A 24 1.59 1.53 11.67
N SER A 25 0.37 1.89 12.06
CA SER A 25 -0.30 1.34 13.24
C SER A 25 -0.86 -0.05 12.94
N LEU A 26 -0.54 -1.02 13.80
CA LEU A 26 -1.14 -2.36 13.73
C LEU A 26 -2.66 -2.33 13.94
N ARG A 27 -3.16 -1.39 14.73
CA ARG A 27 -4.61 -1.20 14.93
C ARG A 27 -5.29 -0.83 13.63
N ASP A 28 -4.69 0.10 12.88
CA ASP A 28 -5.23 0.57 11.60
C ASP A 28 -5.17 -0.55 10.56
N CYS A 29 -4.06 -1.30 10.53
CA CYS A 29 -3.90 -2.48 9.69
C CYS A 29 -4.95 -3.56 10.01
N GLY A 30 -5.22 -3.83 11.28
CA GLY A 30 -6.20 -4.85 11.70
C GLY A 30 -7.63 -4.55 11.28
N SER A 31 -7.94 -3.30 10.94
CA SER A 31 -9.27 -2.90 10.43
C SER A 31 -9.48 -3.32 8.95
N LEU A 32 -8.39 -3.54 8.22
CA LEU A 32 -8.36 -3.95 6.82
C LEU A 32 -8.37 -5.47 6.75
N ARG A 33 -9.28 -6.04 5.96
CA ARG A 33 -9.46 -7.50 5.87
C ARG A 33 -8.77 -8.14 4.67
N ASN A 34 -8.51 -7.36 3.62
CA ASN A 34 -7.93 -7.87 2.38
C ASN A 34 -6.40 -7.69 2.42
N PRO A 35 -5.61 -8.77 2.30
CA PRO A 35 -4.15 -8.69 2.27
C PRO A 35 -3.59 -7.73 1.22
N ARG A 36 -4.22 -7.63 0.03
CA ARG A 36 -3.79 -6.70 -1.02
C ARG A 36 -4.05 -5.24 -0.61
N THR A 37 -5.16 -4.98 0.08
CA THR A 37 -5.47 -3.65 0.62
C THR A 37 -4.52 -3.26 1.74
N ILE A 38 -4.14 -4.22 2.61
CA ILE A 38 -3.11 -4.01 3.63
C ILE A 38 -1.78 -3.62 2.96
N ARG A 39 -1.33 -4.38 1.97
CA ARG A 39 -0.10 -4.05 1.23
C ARG A 39 -0.16 -2.67 0.56
N LEU A 40 -1.34 -2.26 0.07
CA LEU A 40 -1.52 -0.95 -0.54
C LEU A 40 -1.39 0.14 0.53
N TYR A 41 -2.03 -0.04 1.68
CA TYR A 41 -1.89 0.85 2.82
C TYR A 41 -0.44 0.97 3.30
N GLU A 42 0.29 -0.14 3.41
CA GLU A 42 1.71 -0.14 3.75
C GLU A 42 2.54 0.65 2.73
N SER A 43 2.25 0.47 1.44
CA SER A 43 2.94 1.21 0.37
C SER A 43 2.64 2.71 0.47
N LEU A 44 1.39 3.11 0.72
CA LEU A 44 1.04 4.52 0.93
C LEU A 44 1.69 5.10 2.19
N ALA A 45 1.72 4.34 3.28
CA ALA A 45 2.36 4.77 4.54
C ALA A 45 3.86 5.02 4.37
N GLN A 46 4.53 4.32 3.45
CA GLN A 46 5.93 4.56 3.12
C GLN A 46 6.17 5.96 2.54
N PHE A 47 5.23 6.46 1.75
CA PHE A 47 5.31 7.77 1.08
C PHE A 47 4.47 8.85 1.78
N LYS A 48 4.01 8.61 3.01
CA LYS A 48 3.19 9.59 3.74
C LYS A 48 3.91 10.91 4.02
N SER A 49 5.25 10.87 4.15
CA SER A 49 6.06 12.07 4.37
C SER A 49 6.24 12.92 3.11
N SER A 50 6.29 12.30 1.92
CA SER A 50 6.35 13.03 0.65
C SER A 50 4.97 13.48 0.17
N GLY A 51 3.90 12.84 0.64
CA GLY A 51 2.52 13.11 0.22
C GLY A 51 2.21 12.67 -1.22
N LEU A 52 3.19 12.11 -1.93
CA LEU A 52 3.06 11.64 -3.30
C LEU A 52 3.83 10.35 -3.50
N TRP A 53 3.15 9.38 -4.13
CA TRP A 53 3.74 8.14 -4.58
C TRP A 53 3.45 7.93 -6.07
N VAL A 54 4.51 7.87 -6.88
CA VAL A 54 4.40 7.63 -8.33
C VAL A 54 4.82 6.20 -8.62
N THR A 55 3.98 5.47 -9.35
CA THR A 55 4.24 4.07 -9.70
C THR A 55 3.68 3.74 -11.08
N THR A 56 4.05 2.59 -11.62
CA THR A 56 3.60 2.11 -12.92
C THR A 56 2.65 0.92 -12.76
N HIS A 57 1.82 0.68 -13.78
CA HIS A 57 0.96 -0.51 -13.81
C HIS A 57 1.76 -1.81 -13.67
N ALA A 58 2.91 -1.90 -14.36
CA ALA A 58 3.80 -3.06 -14.28
C ALA A 58 4.33 -3.30 -12.85
N TRP A 59 4.71 -2.23 -12.14
CA TRP A 59 5.15 -2.33 -10.75
C TRP A 59 4.02 -2.78 -9.82
N LEU A 60 2.79 -2.26 -10.02
CA LEU A 60 1.63 -2.71 -9.25
C LEU A 60 1.34 -4.19 -9.49
N ASN A 61 1.43 -4.65 -10.74
CA ASN A 61 1.21 -6.05 -11.09
C ASN A 61 2.17 -6.98 -10.35
N ASP A 62 3.47 -6.66 -10.37
CA ASP A 62 4.50 -7.45 -9.70
C ASP A 62 4.35 -7.41 -8.17
N ARG A 63 4.22 -6.20 -7.60
CA ARG A 63 4.15 -6.00 -6.15
C ARG A 63 2.92 -6.68 -5.51
N PHE A 64 1.77 -6.58 -6.17
CA PHE A 64 0.50 -7.08 -5.65
C PHE A 64 0.12 -8.47 -6.17
N LEU A 65 0.95 -9.07 -7.04
CA LEU A 65 0.71 -10.37 -7.69
C LEU A 65 -0.69 -10.40 -8.31
N LEU A 66 -0.99 -9.40 -9.14
CA LEU A 66 -2.33 -9.21 -9.69
C LEU A 66 -2.69 -10.36 -10.66
N PRO A 67 -3.95 -10.82 -10.69
CA PRO A 67 -4.39 -11.83 -11.64
C PRO A 67 -4.34 -11.29 -13.08
N GLU A 68 -4.20 -12.20 -14.05
CA GLU A 68 -3.97 -11.86 -15.46
C GLU A 68 -5.07 -10.93 -16.05
N SER A 69 -6.32 -11.07 -15.61
CA SER A 69 -7.42 -10.19 -16.02
C SER A 69 -7.16 -8.72 -15.64
N GLN A 70 -6.67 -8.49 -14.42
CA GLN A 70 -6.34 -7.15 -13.89
C GLN A 70 -5.03 -6.61 -14.49
N GLN A 71 -4.10 -7.49 -14.88
CA GLN A 71 -2.88 -7.09 -15.57
C GLN A 71 -3.18 -6.55 -16.98
N LYS A 72 -4.08 -7.21 -17.72
CA LYS A 72 -4.44 -6.81 -19.08
C LYS A 72 -5.46 -5.67 -19.10
N ASN A 73 -6.32 -5.58 -18.09
CA ASN A 73 -7.39 -4.61 -18.04
C ASN A 73 -7.25 -3.63 -16.87
N LEU A 74 -6.75 -2.43 -17.19
CA LEU A 74 -6.64 -1.32 -16.24
C LEU A 74 -7.99 -0.92 -15.62
N ALA A 75 -9.08 -0.96 -16.37
CA ALA A 75 -10.40 -0.61 -15.84
C ALA A 75 -10.88 -1.64 -14.80
N GLU A 76 -10.56 -2.92 -15.02
CA GLU A 76 -10.85 -3.97 -14.06
C GLU A 76 -10.00 -3.84 -12.80
N LEU A 77 -8.71 -3.54 -12.94
CA LEU A 77 -7.82 -3.26 -11.80
C LEU A 77 -8.38 -2.14 -10.91
N LYS A 78 -8.80 -1.03 -11.52
CA LYS A 78 -9.39 0.11 -10.79
C LYS A 78 -10.62 -0.31 -10.02
N ARG A 79 -11.62 -0.85 -10.72
CA ARG A 79 -12.94 -1.19 -10.15
C ARG A 79 -12.87 -2.30 -9.10
N SER A 80 -12.03 -3.30 -9.31
CA SER A 80 -11.99 -4.51 -8.45
C SER A 80 -10.99 -4.43 -7.31
N PHE A 81 -9.96 -3.59 -7.43
CA PHE A 81 -8.89 -3.50 -6.43
C PHE A 81 -8.66 -2.07 -5.94
N LEU A 82 -8.23 -1.14 -6.80
CA LEU A 82 -7.78 0.19 -6.33
C LEU A 82 -8.91 0.98 -5.66
N ASP A 83 -10.05 1.11 -6.33
CA ASP A 83 -11.20 1.89 -5.84
C ASP A 83 -11.75 1.33 -4.52
N PRO A 84 -12.05 0.02 -4.39
CA PRO A 84 -12.53 -0.52 -3.12
C PRO A 84 -11.45 -0.51 -2.02
N ALA A 85 -10.18 -0.68 -2.37
CA ALA A 85 -9.08 -0.64 -1.39
C ALA A 85 -8.90 0.78 -0.84
N LEU A 86 -8.85 1.79 -1.71
CA LEU A 86 -8.71 3.19 -1.29
C LEU A 86 -9.92 3.67 -0.48
N LYS A 87 -11.13 3.24 -0.85
CA LYS A 87 -12.33 3.53 -0.05
C LYS A 87 -12.18 2.99 1.38
N GLN A 88 -11.77 1.73 1.54
CA GLN A 88 -11.57 1.14 2.87
C GLN A 88 -10.45 1.83 3.66
N ILE A 89 -9.34 2.18 3.00
CA ILE A 89 -8.22 2.89 3.63
C ILE A 89 -8.68 4.26 4.13
N ASN A 90 -9.38 5.02 3.29
CA ASN A 90 -9.86 6.36 3.63
C ASN A 90 -10.90 6.34 4.77
N GLU A 91 -11.71 5.30 4.85
CA GLU A 91 -12.74 5.14 5.90
C GLU A 91 -12.15 4.66 7.23
N LYS A 92 -11.22 3.70 7.19
CA LYS A 92 -10.80 2.94 8.40
C LYS A 92 -9.43 3.33 8.94
N THR A 93 -8.67 4.14 8.22
CA THR A 93 -7.31 4.52 8.61
C THR A 93 -7.17 6.05 8.67
N PRO A 94 -6.14 6.57 9.33
CA PRO A 94 -5.84 8.00 9.35
C PRO A 94 -5.29 8.52 8.02
N LEU A 95 -4.93 7.66 7.05
CA LEU A 95 -4.48 8.10 5.73
C LEU A 95 -5.68 8.37 4.82
N LEU A 96 -5.61 9.50 4.11
CA LEU A 96 -6.44 9.80 2.94
C LEU A 96 -5.58 9.68 1.69
N ALA A 97 -5.96 8.77 0.80
CA ALA A 97 -5.29 8.57 -0.46
C ALA A 97 -6.26 8.68 -1.63
N LYS A 98 -5.78 9.28 -2.72
CA LYS A 98 -6.44 9.33 -4.02
C LYS A 98 -5.40 9.07 -5.09
N TYR A 99 -5.83 8.65 -6.28
CA TYR A 99 -4.91 8.48 -7.41
C TYR A 99 -5.43 9.18 -8.66
N SER A 100 -4.49 9.61 -9.49
CA SER A 100 -4.71 9.99 -10.88
C SER A 100 -3.75 9.20 -11.78
N ILE A 101 -3.99 9.26 -13.09
CA ILE A 101 -3.08 8.69 -14.08
C ILE A 101 -2.59 9.83 -14.96
N ASP A 102 -1.28 9.91 -15.19
CA ASP A 102 -0.71 10.88 -16.13
C ASP A 102 -0.90 10.44 -17.59
N ASP A 103 -0.60 11.35 -18.51
CA ASP A 103 -0.66 11.08 -19.95
C ASP A 103 0.31 9.97 -20.39
N SER A 104 1.30 9.64 -19.55
CA SER A 104 2.26 8.56 -19.75
C SER A 104 1.81 7.21 -19.19
N GLY A 105 0.62 7.12 -18.59
CA GLY A 105 0.06 5.91 -18.00
C GLY A 105 0.60 5.52 -16.61
N LYS A 106 1.32 6.42 -15.93
CA LYS A 106 1.78 6.23 -14.54
C LYS A 106 0.68 6.59 -13.56
N PHE A 107 0.63 5.87 -12.45
CA PHE A 107 -0.24 6.16 -11.33
C PHE A 107 0.42 7.15 -10.38
N LEU A 108 -0.29 8.22 -10.06
CA LEU A 108 0.11 9.22 -9.09
C LEU A 108 -0.84 9.13 -7.90
N PHE A 109 -0.36 8.59 -6.79
CA PHE A 109 -1.11 8.53 -5.54
C PHE A 109 -0.79 9.77 -4.69
N SER A 110 -1.80 10.61 -4.46
CA SER A 110 -1.75 11.70 -3.49
C SER A 110 -2.15 11.19 -2.11
N ILE A 111 -1.38 11.53 -1.09
CA ILE A 111 -1.49 10.99 0.27
C ILE A 111 -1.52 12.16 1.24
N ILE A 112 -2.52 12.16 2.13
CA ILE A 112 -2.70 13.15 3.18
C ILE A 112 -2.90 12.40 4.49
N ASP A 113 -2.08 12.70 5.49
CA ASP A 113 -2.25 12.17 6.84
C ASP A 113 -3.25 13.05 7.61
N LYS A 114 -4.37 12.50 8.05
CA LYS A 114 -5.40 13.22 8.81
C LYS A 114 -4.88 13.74 10.15
N GLN A 115 -3.88 13.06 10.73
CA GLN A 115 -3.38 13.39 12.07
C GLN A 115 -2.31 14.49 12.02
N ASN A 116 -1.60 14.61 10.90
CA ASN A 116 -0.60 15.65 10.65
C ASN A 116 -0.75 16.16 9.22
N PRO A 117 -1.72 17.06 8.94
CA PRO A 117 -1.81 17.72 7.65
C PRO A 117 -0.55 18.58 7.46
N VAL A 118 0.19 18.31 6.38
CA VAL A 118 1.35 19.11 5.95
C VAL A 118 0.88 20.46 5.43
#